data_AF-A0A2G5ETY6-F1
#
_entry.id   AF-A0A2G5ETY6-F1
#
_cell.length_a   1.000
_cell.length_b   1.000
_cell.length_c   1.000
_cell.angle_alpha   90.00
_cell.angle_beta   90.00
_cell.angle_gamma   90.00
#
_symmetry.space_group_name_H-M   'P 1'
#
loop_
_entity.id
_entity.type
_entity.pdbx_description
1 polymer ?
#
loop_
_entity_poly.entity_id
_entity_poly.type
_entity_poly.pdbx_seq_one_letter_code
_entity_poly.pdbx_strand_id
1 'polypeptide(L)'
;MVLCNPATKEYIEVPMNIQQVHANYTRYFDLNFIYDPVTDTYKAVRLDIYSSTTDLGYCEAYVYTLGTKVWRKIPTVFCLCNSYYASYIHGAFHWFKLFDKCTWTDRPRIVDTSSIISFDVGSEEFRIVAFIHSLVHLNKSDTTKKIVFGSVTRMSFYIT
;
A
#
# COMPACT_ATOMS: atom_id res chain seq x y z
N MET A 1 8.99 -14.21 -8.65
CA MET A 1 9.77 -12.98 -8.41
C MET A 1 10.54 -13.17 -7.11
N VAL A 2 11.75 -12.61 -7.00
CA VAL A 2 12.58 -12.74 -5.80
C VAL A 2 12.94 -11.35 -5.30
N LEU A 3 12.76 -11.11 -4.00
CA LEU A 3 13.20 -9.91 -3.30
C LEU A 3 14.50 -10.25 -2.56
N CYS A 4 15.58 -9.53 -2.85
CA CYS A 4 16.89 -9.80 -2.25
C CYS A 4 17.22 -8.72 -1.21
N ASN A 5 17.70 -9.14 -0.04
CA ASN A 5 18.37 -8.27 0.91
C ASN A 5 19.88 -8.26 0.61
N PRO A 6 20.44 -7.21 -0.02
CA PRO A 6 21.86 -7.20 -0.37
C PRO A 6 22.77 -7.14 0.87
N ALA A 7 22.28 -6.65 2.02
CA ALA A 7 23.06 -6.55 3.24
C ALA A 7 23.27 -7.93 3.89
N THR A 8 22.23 -8.76 3.92
CA THR A 8 22.30 -10.10 4.53
C THR A 8 22.51 -11.23 3.51
N LYS A 9 22.38 -10.92 2.20
CA LYS A 9 22.40 -11.88 1.08
C LYS A 9 21.27 -12.90 1.11
N GLU A 10 20.25 -12.67 1.94
CA GLU A 10 19.06 -13.49 1.98
C GLU A 10 18.05 -13.05 0.92
N TYR A 11 17.19 -13.97 0.52
CA TYR A 11 16.17 -13.70 -0.48
C TYR A 11 14.81 -14.23 -0.04
N ILE A 12 13.77 -13.58 -0.55
CA ILE A 12 12.37 -13.91 -0.31
C ILE A 12 11.73 -14.22 -1.66
N GLU A 13 11.18 -15.42 -1.78
CA GLU A 13 10.32 -15.76 -2.90
C GLU A 13 8.97 -15.06 -2.71
N VAL A 14 8.66 -14.17 -3.64
CA VAL A 14 7.40 -13.44 -3.64
C VAL A 14 6.42 -14.23 -4.51
N PRO A 15 5.41 -14.88 -3.91
CA PRO A 15 4.45 -15.69 -4.65
C PRO A 15 3.69 -14.80 -5.62
N MET A 16 3.60 -15.13 -6.91
CA MET A 16 2.83 -14.26 -7.80
C MET A 16 1.35 -14.26 -7.40
N ASN A 17 0.79 -15.42 -7.06
CA ASN A 17 -0.61 -15.58 -6.67
C ASN A 17 -0.69 -16.09 -5.23
N ILE A 18 -1.01 -15.19 -4.27
CA ILE A 18 -1.31 -15.63 -2.90
C ILE A 18 -2.72 -16.20 -2.82
N GLN A 19 -3.65 -15.64 -3.61
CA GLN A 19 -5.04 -16.05 -3.67
C GLN A 19 -5.55 -16.00 -5.11
N GLN A 20 -6.53 -16.85 -5.43
CA GLN A 20 -7.18 -16.83 -6.74
C GLN A 20 -7.95 -15.51 -6.92
N VAL A 21 -7.77 -14.89 -8.07
CA VAL A 21 -8.48 -13.67 -8.45
C VAL A 21 -9.80 -14.07 -9.10
N HIS A 22 -10.90 -13.41 -8.77
CA HIS A 22 -12.15 -13.57 -9.52
C HIS A 22 -11.93 -13.17 -10.98
N ALA A 23 -12.52 -13.92 -11.93
CA ALA A 23 -12.25 -13.75 -13.37
C ALA A 23 -12.46 -12.32 -13.92
N ASN A 24 -13.30 -11.52 -13.25
CA ASN A 24 -13.63 -10.15 -13.69
C ASN A 24 -12.76 -9.06 -13.03
N TYR A 25 -11.78 -9.46 -12.21
CA TYR A 25 -10.96 -8.56 -11.44
C TYR A 25 -9.52 -8.53 -11.96
N THR A 26 -8.98 -7.34 -12.11
CA THR A 26 -7.54 -7.13 -12.31
C THR A 26 -6.87 -6.95 -10.95
N ARG A 27 -5.70 -7.55 -10.79
CA ARG A 27 -4.90 -7.48 -9.57
C ARG A 27 -3.60 -6.74 -9.82
N TYR A 28 -3.34 -5.74 -8.99
CA TYR A 28 -2.06 -5.08 -8.85
C TYR A 28 -1.50 -5.37 -7.47
N PHE A 29 -0.20 -5.26 -7.31
CA PHE A 29 0.36 -5.30 -5.96
C PHE A 29 1.52 -4.34 -5.80
N ASP A 30 1.58 -3.75 -4.62
CA ASP A 30 2.74 -3.03 -4.13
C ASP A 30 3.55 -3.95 -3.22
N LEU A 31 4.87 -3.93 -3.38
CA LEU A 31 5.80 -4.66 -2.53
C LEU A 31 6.85 -3.71 -1.99
N ASN A 32 7.06 -3.77 -0.69
CA ASN A 32 8.05 -2.96 0.01
C ASN A 32 8.87 -3.83 0.97
N PHE A 33 10.12 -3.46 1.19
CA PHE A 33 11.06 -4.16 2.07
C PHE A 33 11.61 -3.21 3.11
N ILE A 34 11.49 -3.58 4.39
CA ILE A 34 11.81 -2.69 5.52
C ILE A 34 12.55 -3.46 6.61
N TYR A 35 13.41 -2.76 7.32
CA TYR A 35 13.96 -3.18 8.60
C TYR A 35 13.09 -2.66 9.75
N ASP A 36 12.64 -3.57 10.61
CA ASP A 36 11.93 -3.27 11.85
C ASP A 36 12.93 -3.27 13.02
N PRO A 37 13.29 -2.10 13.57
CA PRO A 37 14.25 -2.00 14.66
C PRO A 37 13.70 -2.52 16.00
N VAL A 38 12.38 -2.66 16.17
CA VAL A 38 11.78 -3.14 17.41
C VAL A 38 11.99 -4.65 17.57
N THR A 39 11.83 -5.38 16.47
CA THR A 39 12.02 -6.84 16.43
C THR A 39 13.40 -7.25 15.94
N ASP A 40 14.22 -6.31 15.48
CA ASP A 40 15.51 -6.55 14.80
C ASP A 40 15.36 -7.52 13.62
N THR A 41 14.28 -7.36 12.84
CA THR A 41 14.02 -8.23 11.69
C THR A 41 13.71 -7.43 10.43
N TYR A 42 13.98 -8.05 9.28
CA TYR A 42 13.51 -7.55 8.01
C TYR A 42 12.11 -8.09 7.72
N LYS A 43 11.23 -7.20 7.25
CA LYS A 43 9.88 -7.51 6.82
C LYS A 43 9.67 -7.09 5.36
N ALA A 44 8.94 -7.91 4.61
CA ALA A 44 8.38 -7.52 3.33
C ALA A 44 6.88 -7.27 3.51
N VAL A 45 6.42 -6.08 3.12
CA VAL A 45 5.00 -5.71 3.15
C VAL A 45 4.50 -5.68 1.73
N ARG A 46 3.46 -6.46 1.49
CA ARG A 46 2.78 -6.56 0.21
C ARG A 46 1.34 -6.11 0.38
N LEU A 47 0.88 -5.28 -0.55
CA LEU A 47 -0.51 -4.87 -0.64
C LEU A 47 -1.04 -5.29 -2.01
N ASP A 48 -1.94 -6.27 -2.03
CA ASP A 48 -2.68 -6.63 -3.23
C ASP A 48 -3.90 -5.72 -3.36
N ILE A 49 -4.09 -5.16 -4.55
CA ILE A 49 -5.23 -4.29 -4.88
C ILE A 49 -5.99 -4.97 -6.02
N TYR A 50 -7.23 -5.28 -5.75
CA TYR A 50 -8.18 -5.91 -6.66
C TYR A 50 -9.13 -4.82 -7.15
N SER A 51 -9.36 -4.71 -8.45
CA SER A 51 -10.42 -3.85 -8.99
C SER A 51 -10.96 -4.41 -10.29
N SER A 52 -12.23 -4.11 -10.60
CA SER A 52 -12.83 -4.41 -11.90
C SER A 52 -13.27 -3.11 -12.57
N THR A 53 -13.88 -3.20 -13.75
CA THR A 53 -14.53 -2.06 -14.43
C THR A 53 -15.89 -1.68 -13.83
N THR A 54 -16.39 -2.46 -12.87
CA THR A 54 -17.74 -2.28 -12.28
C THR A 54 -17.70 -2.11 -10.76
N ASP A 55 -16.58 -2.45 -10.13
CA ASP A 55 -16.38 -2.45 -8.68
C ASP A 55 -15.10 -1.67 -8.32
N LEU A 56 -15.15 -0.88 -7.24
CA LEU A 56 -13.95 -0.27 -6.64
C LEU A 56 -12.92 -1.30 -6.23
N GLY A 57 -13.43 -2.51 -5.96
CA GLY A 57 -12.70 -3.65 -5.47
C GLY A 57 -12.20 -3.44 -4.05
N TYR A 58 -11.19 -4.20 -3.69
CA TYR A 58 -10.71 -4.32 -2.33
C TYR A 58 -9.19 -4.47 -2.31
N CYS A 59 -8.59 -4.34 -1.14
CA CYS A 59 -7.18 -4.63 -0.96
C CYS A 59 -6.97 -5.69 0.09
N GLU A 60 -5.84 -6.39 0.01
CA GLU A 60 -5.40 -7.36 1.00
C GLU A 60 -3.94 -7.08 1.32
N ALA A 61 -3.62 -7.01 2.61
CA ALA A 61 -2.26 -6.80 3.06
C ALA A 61 -1.64 -8.11 3.52
N TYR A 62 -0.37 -8.29 3.19
CA TYR A 62 0.42 -9.43 3.57
C TYR A 62 1.77 -8.97 4.10
N VAL A 63 2.22 -9.61 5.17
CA VAL A 63 3.55 -9.37 5.72
C VAL A 63 4.34 -10.67 5.73
N TYR A 64 5.57 -10.60 5.23
CA TYR A 64 6.57 -11.63 5.38
C TYR A 64 7.60 -11.15 6.38
N THR A 65 7.93 -11.97 7.37
CA THR A 65 9.04 -11.68 8.30
C THR A 65 10.17 -12.65 8.00
N LEU A 66 11.38 -12.13 7.77
CA LEU A 66 12.52 -12.96 7.38
C LEU A 66 12.89 -14.01 8.44
N GLY A 67 12.66 -13.69 9.73
CA GLY A 67 12.85 -14.63 10.84
C GLY A 67 11.89 -15.82 10.83
N THR A 68 10.61 -15.63 10.49
CA THR A 68 9.61 -16.72 10.47
C THR A 68 9.47 -17.38 9.10
N LYS A 69 9.88 -16.69 8.04
CA LYS A 69 9.83 -17.14 6.64
C LYS A 69 8.44 -17.45 6.09
N VAL A 70 7.40 -16.83 6.65
CA VAL A 70 6.00 -17.06 6.24
C VAL A 70 5.31 -15.75 5.87
N TRP A 71 4.56 -15.79 4.76
CA TRP A 71 3.61 -14.74 4.41
C TRP A 71 2.34 -14.90 5.26
N ARG A 72 1.98 -13.87 6.02
CA ARG A 72 0.71 -13.83 6.76
C ARG A 72 -0.20 -12.76 6.18
N LYS A 73 -1.49 -13.04 6.16
CA LYS A 73 -2.52 -12.06 5.80
C LYS A 73 -2.81 -11.17 7.00
N ILE A 74 -2.84 -9.87 6.79
CA ILE A 74 -3.28 -8.89 7.77
C ILE A 74 -4.71 -8.47 7.44
N PRO A 75 -5.64 -8.47 8.41
CA PRO A 75 -6.98 -7.95 8.21
C PRO A 75 -6.95 -6.53 7.66
N THR A 76 -7.65 -6.32 6.55
CA THR A 76 -7.79 -5.02 5.88
C THR A 76 -9.27 -4.67 5.89
N VAL A 77 -9.59 -3.44 6.28
CA VAL A 77 -10.99 -2.99 6.47
C VAL A 77 -11.33 -1.77 5.62
N PHE A 78 -10.44 -1.37 4.70
CA PHE A 78 -10.58 -0.15 3.92
C PHE A 78 -10.25 -0.38 2.44
N CYS A 79 -10.89 0.38 1.56
CA CYS A 79 -10.48 0.47 0.16
C CYS A 79 -9.40 1.55 0.03
N LEU A 80 -8.25 1.19 -0.55
CA LEU A 80 -7.10 2.08 -0.69
C LEU A 80 -7.05 2.68 -2.08
N CYS A 81 -6.67 3.95 -2.17
CA CYS A 81 -6.48 4.57 -3.46
C CYS A 81 -5.29 3.92 -4.16
N ASN A 82 -5.51 3.41 -5.37
CA ASN A 82 -4.45 2.99 -6.28
C ASN A 82 -3.66 4.18 -6.84
N SER A 83 -3.61 5.33 -6.14
CA SER A 83 -2.61 6.34 -6.44
C SER A 83 -1.29 5.68 -6.12
N TYR A 84 -0.54 5.38 -7.18
CA TYR A 84 0.54 4.41 -7.31
C TYR A 84 1.67 4.43 -6.26
N TYR A 85 1.58 5.11 -5.12
CA TYR A 85 2.66 5.38 -4.18
C TYR A 85 2.17 5.33 -2.72
N ALA A 86 2.49 4.24 -2.03
CA ALA A 86 2.54 4.21 -0.58
C ALA A 86 3.79 4.95 -0.11
N SER A 87 3.67 5.78 0.91
CA SER A 87 4.82 6.50 1.45
C SER A 87 5.22 6.01 2.83
N TYR A 88 6.49 5.65 2.97
CA TYR A 88 7.03 5.13 4.21
C TYR A 88 7.63 6.26 5.05
N ILE A 89 6.98 6.59 6.17
CA ILE A 89 7.39 7.65 7.10
C ILE A 89 7.21 7.13 8.53
N HIS A 90 8.23 7.33 9.37
CA HIS A 90 8.20 7.00 10.79
C HIS A 90 7.73 5.57 11.11
N GLY A 91 8.21 4.57 10.37
CA GLY A 91 7.84 3.18 10.64
C GLY A 91 6.51 2.75 10.03
N ALA A 92 5.81 3.63 9.30
CA ALA A 92 4.50 3.32 8.75
C ALA A 92 4.35 3.69 7.27
N PHE A 93 3.57 2.89 6.56
CA PHE A 93 3.15 3.19 5.19
C PHE A 93 1.86 3.98 5.18
N HIS A 94 1.76 4.95 4.28
CA HIS A 94 0.62 5.86 4.19
C HIS A 94 0.01 5.82 2.79
N TRP A 95 -1.32 5.71 2.73
CA TRP A 95 -2.12 5.78 1.52
C TRP A 95 -3.30 6.71 1.69
N PHE A 96 -3.75 7.29 0.59
CA PHE A 96 -5.03 7.98 0.57
C PHE A 96 -6.19 6.97 0.67
N LYS A 97 -7.15 7.27 1.53
CA LYS A 97 -8.39 6.51 1.63
C LYS A 97 -9.29 6.82 0.43
N LEU A 98 -9.97 5.83 -0.15
CA LEU A 98 -11.04 6.08 -1.12
C LEU A 98 -12.38 6.27 -0.39
N PHE A 99 -13.27 7.08 -0.98
CA PHE A 99 -14.66 7.05 -0.58
C PHE A 99 -15.28 5.68 -0.88
N ASP A 100 -16.04 5.18 0.07
CA ASP A 100 -16.71 3.88 0.10
C ASP A 100 -17.85 3.73 -0.93
N LYS A 101 -18.33 4.83 -1.53
CA LYS A 101 -19.58 4.85 -2.32
C LYS A 101 -19.42 4.91 -3.85
N CYS A 102 -18.21 5.01 -4.40
CA CYS A 102 -18.06 5.26 -5.84
C CYS A 102 -18.12 3.96 -6.67
N THR A 103 -19.27 3.50 -7.17
CA THR A 103 -19.26 2.52 -8.26
C THR A 103 -18.61 3.12 -9.51
N TRP A 104 -18.05 2.31 -10.41
CA TRP A 104 -17.37 2.81 -11.63
C TRP A 104 -18.27 3.68 -12.53
N THR A 105 -19.59 3.59 -12.38
CA THR A 105 -20.56 4.44 -13.07
C THR A 105 -20.63 5.86 -12.52
N ASP A 106 -20.11 6.10 -11.32
CA ASP A 106 -20.23 7.37 -10.58
C ASP A 106 -18.86 8.05 -10.40
N ARG A 107 -18.40 8.76 -11.45
CA ARG A 107 -17.32 9.78 -11.41
C ARG A 107 -15.91 9.25 -11.00
N PRO A 108 -14.81 9.96 -11.32
CA PRO A 108 -13.44 9.48 -11.05
C PRO A 108 -13.24 9.17 -9.56
N ARG A 109 -12.49 8.08 -9.26
CA ARG A 109 -12.10 7.63 -7.91
C ARG A 109 -11.88 8.82 -6.97
N ILE A 110 -12.85 9.12 -6.11
CA ILE A 110 -12.73 10.28 -5.23
C ILE A 110 -11.87 9.86 -4.05
N VAL A 111 -10.74 10.54 -3.90
CA VAL A 111 -9.87 10.43 -2.73
C VAL A 111 -10.54 11.14 -1.56
N ASP A 112 -10.67 10.45 -0.43
CA ASP A 112 -10.99 11.08 0.84
C ASP A 112 -9.79 11.93 1.28
N THR A 113 -9.87 13.22 0.97
CA THR A 113 -8.85 14.20 1.35
C THR A 113 -8.87 14.53 2.83
N SER A 114 -9.79 13.99 3.63
CA SER A 114 -9.84 14.20 5.08
C SER A 114 -9.11 13.10 5.86
N SER A 115 -8.79 11.97 5.23
CA SER A 115 -8.26 10.79 5.90
C SER A 115 -7.15 10.08 5.10
N ILE A 116 -6.08 9.74 5.80
CA ILE A 116 -5.01 8.85 5.33
C ILE A 116 -5.17 7.51 6.04
N ILE A 117 -4.96 6.40 5.33
CA ILE A 117 -4.74 5.11 5.95
C ILE A 117 -3.25 4.93 6.20
N SER A 118 -2.89 4.65 7.45
CA SER A 118 -1.53 4.32 7.86
C SER A 118 -1.45 2.83 8.23
N PHE A 119 -0.36 2.17 7.87
CA PHE A 119 -0.02 0.82 8.32
C PHE A 119 1.30 0.88 9.08
N ASP A 120 1.24 0.68 10.39
CA ASP A 120 2.42 0.62 11.25
C ASP A 120 3.11 -0.73 11.07
N VAL A 121 4.38 -0.74 10.65
CA VAL A 121 5.12 -1.97 10.36
C VAL A 121 5.57 -2.69 11.64
N GLY A 122 5.75 -1.95 12.73
CA GLY A 122 6.15 -2.50 14.02
C GLY A 122 5.01 -3.28 14.66
N SER A 123 3.85 -2.64 14.81
CA SER A 123 2.65 -3.27 15.39
C SER A 123 1.82 -4.08 14.38
N GLU A 124 2.04 -3.87 13.08
CA GLU A 124 1.31 -4.53 11.99
C GLU A 124 -0.19 -4.23 11.99
N GLU A 125 -0.52 -2.98 12.29
CA GLU A 125 -1.90 -2.51 12.40
C GLU A 125 -2.20 -1.37 11.44
N PHE A 126 -3.42 -1.39 10.91
CA PHE A 126 -3.98 -0.27 10.15
C PHE A 126 -4.59 0.77 11.08
N ARG A 127 -4.39 2.05 10.77
CA ARG A 127 -4.98 3.19 11.49
C ARG A 127 -5.44 4.24 10.50
N ILE A 128 -6.50 4.97 10.87
CA ILE A 128 -6.92 6.17 10.15
C ILE A 128 -6.22 7.36 10.79
N VAL A 129 -5.56 8.17 9.98
CA VAL A 129 -4.90 9.42 10.39
C VAL A 129 -5.61 10.58 9.70
N ALA A 130 -5.91 11.63 10.46
CA ALA A 130 -6.52 12.83 9.91
C ALA A 130 -5.57 13.51 8.92
N PHE A 131 -6.06 13.84 7.73
CA PHE A 131 -5.34 14.68 6.79
C PHE A 131 -5.47 16.14 7.23
N ILE A 132 -4.34 16.78 7.55
CA ILE A 132 -4.34 18.18 7.94
C ILE A 132 -4.46 19.06 6.69
N HIS A 133 -5.68 19.50 6.38
CA HIS A 133 -5.97 20.40 5.25
C HIS A 133 -5.23 21.75 5.32
N SER A 134 -4.80 22.21 6.50
CA SER A 134 -4.22 23.55 6.69
C SER A 134 -2.84 23.76 6.05
N LEU A 135 -2.15 22.72 5.59
CA LEU A 135 -0.87 22.84 4.88
C LEU A 135 -1.02 23.12 3.37
N VAL A 136 -2.21 22.92 2.79
CA VAL A 136 -2.47 23.10 1.35
C VAL A 136 -2.76 24.57 0.99
N HIS A 137 -2.91 25.46 1.98
CA HIS A 137 -2.97 26.91 1.73
C HIS A 137 -1.62 27.54 1.36
N LEU A 138 -0.51 26.79 1.33
CA LEU A 138 0.75 27.24 0.77
C LEU A 138 0.79 27.07 -0.77
N ASN A 139 0.43 28.18 -1.44
CA ASN A 139 0.50 28.48 -2.87
C ASN A 139 -0.57 27.82 -3.76
N LYS A 140 -1.71 28.53 -3.85
CA LYS A 140 -2.76 28.36 -4.88
C LYS A 140 -2.31 28.65 -6.33
N SER A 141 -1.02 28.90 -6.59
CA SER A 141 -0.52 29.30 -7.92
C SER A 141 0.27 28.22 -8.66
N ASP A 142 0.29 26.96 -8.20
CA ASP A 142 1.11 25.93 -8.81
C ASP A 142 0.36 24.59 -8.92
N THR A 143 -0.28 24.38 -10.06
CA THR A 143 -1.11 23.20 -10.41
C THR A 143 -0.31 21.89 -10.59
N THR A 144 0.92 21.83 -10.08
CA THR A 144 1.85 20.70 -10.30
C THR A 144 2.57 20.25 -9.03
N LYS A 145 1.99 20.45 -7.84
CA LYS A 145 2.60 19.93 -6.60
C LYS A 145 2.25 18.44 -6.40
N LYS A 146 3.15 17.56 -6.84
CA LYS A 146 3.23 16.19 -6.31
C LYS A 146 3.68 16.28 -4.85
N ILE A 147 2.79 15.94 -3.91
CA ILE A 147 3.19 15.73 -2.52
C ILE A 147 3.89 14.38 -2.47
N VAL A 148 5.23 14.40 -2.42
CA VAL A 148 6.06 13.20 -2.31
C VAL A 148 6.41 13.02 -0.85
N PHE A 149 5.82 12.01 -0.22
CA PHE A 149 6.22 11.56 1.09
C PHE A 149 7.29 10.47 0.90
N GLY A 150 8.53 10.75 1.32
CA GLY A 150 9.66 9.80 1.51
C GLY A 150 9.87 8.70 0.45
N SER A 151 10.91 8.83 -0.38
CA SER A 151 11.30 7.78 -1.33
C SER A 151 12.13 6.67 -0.65
N VAL A 152 11.65 5.43 -0.75
CA VAL A 152 12.51 4.24 -0.68
C VAL A 152 12.31 3.44 -1.96
N THR A 153 13.39 2.91 -2.51
CA THR A 153 13.51 2.23 -3.81
C THR A 153 12.42 1.19 -4.03
N ARG A 154 11.73 1.24 -5.18
CA ARG A 154 10.45 0.55 -5.41
C ARG A 154 10.40 -0.19 -6.76
N MET A 155 9.66 -1.30 -6.80
CA MET A 155 9.40 -2.10 -8.00
C MET A 155 7.88 -2.34 -8.09
N SER A 156 7.23 -1.87 -9.15
CA SER A 156 5.79 -2.05 -9.40
C SER A 156 5.58 -2.84 -10.70
N PHE A 157 4.60 -3.74 -10.72
CA PHE A 157 4.34 -4.64 -11.85
C PHE A 157 2.85 -4.66 -12.22
N TYR A 158 2.57 -4.79 -13.52
CA TYR A 158 1.23 -4.97 -14.09
C TYR A 158 1.06 -6.44 -14.48
N ILE A 159 -0.05 -7.07 -14.08
CA ILE A 159 -0.40 -8.43 -14.51
C ILE A 159 -1.83 -8.37 -15.08
N THR A 160 -1.96 -8.72 -16.36
CA THR A 160 -3.23 -8.83 -17.09
C THR A 160 -3.83 -10.21 -16.96
#